data_AF-A0A8T7FVU1-F1
#
_entry.id   AF-A0A8T7FVU1-F1
#
_cell.length_a   1.000
_cell.length_b   1.000
_cell.length_c   1.000
_cell.angle_alpha   90.00
_cell.angle_beta   90.00
_cell.angle_gamma   90.00
#
_symmetry.space_group_name_H-M   'P 1'
#
loop_
_entity.id
_entity.type
_entity.pdbx_description
1 polymer ?
#
loop_
_entity_poly.entity_id
_entity_poly.type
_entity_poly.pdbx_seq_one_letter_code
_entity_poly.pdbx_strand_id
1 'polypeptide(L)'
;MANLPQAYARAQRLQDMLELSWNPTIALMEEVLDRSSQFTEHQLAAFHEESRAFTDRRVQRLRALGNRLVIVVIAFVALLGLLAAAPLLFLTMEWLSISPFAVSCLYIQVLGAASIPTLYAAAQVQKERKRWRNARPAGHLAIPTFTQTPPEVSLFSRFFRHLPLTLFEWIPQLRANATTHFDHMGLEGELQLLKAIAGSEIAEGLDPDREFVILIHGLLLDKALDGDVILICSRGIFLLECKHWKGLIEFQAGEWIHMVASDHPDAVHGWLYKEEADPVNQFQRELRAIFKVLKSRFPDLNEEDLGRWVDGGIVFTHPDAELQMHDPPAVHCKDIRSWMEQIRARPPIAELSFSLQLQIAQALLDHAARLGDFPDGMLDAELELDKLVKVELNRLTHSDYFDRAQHHLQALSDLRARIARERNRLEKFK
;
A
#
# COMPACT_ATOMS: atom_id res chain seq x y z
N MET A 1 -9.23 42.78 53.87
CA MET A 1 -8.17 41.74 53.86
C MET A 1 -8.83 40.42 53.53
N ALA A 2 -8.64 39.91 52.31
CA ALA A 2 -9.18 38.60 51.93
C ALA A 2 -8.55 37.51 52.81
N ASN A 3 -9.35 36.51 53.17
CA ASN A 3 -9.02 35.49 54.17
C ASN A 3 -7.91 34.56 53.64
N LEU A 4 -6.65 34.95 53.83
CA LEU A 4 -5.43 34.26 53.39
C LEU A 4 -5.44 32.73 53.61
N PRO A 5 -5.97 32.20 54.74
CA PRO A 5 -6.09 30.75 54.94
C PRO A 5 -7.02 30.05 53.94
N GLN A 6 -8.11 30.69 53.51
CA GLN A 6 -9.02 30.14 52.50
C GLN A 6 -8.42 30.16 51.09
N ALA A 7 -7.66 31.20 50.76
CA ALA A 7 -6.95 31.29 49.48
C ALA A 7 -5.88 30.18 49.38
N TYR A 8 -5.16 29.93 50.47
CA TYR A 8 -4.17 28.84 50.55
C TYR A 8 -4.82 27.46 50.40
N ALA A 9 -5.92 27.20 51.13
CA ALA A 9 -6.64 25.94 51.04
C ALA A 9 -7.23 25.68 49.63
N ARG A 10 -7.64 26.73 48.92
CA ARG A 10 -8.15 26.62 47.54
C ARG A 10 -7.04 26.37 46.52
N ALA A 11 -5.88 27.00 46.68
CA ALA A 11 -4.70 26.76 45.84
C ALA A 11 -4.18 25.33 46.01
N GLN A 12 -4.13 24.83 47.25
CA GLN A 12 -3.72 23.46 47.56
C GLN A 12 -4.64 22.44 46.88
N ARG A 13 -5.98 22.59 46.99
CA ARG A 13 -6.93 21.69 46.32
C ARG A 13 -6.82 21.70 44.80
N LEU A 14 -6.58 22.86 44.18
CA LEU A 14 -6.40 22.95 42.73
C LEU A 14 -5.12 22.25 42.29
N GLN A 15 -4.05 22.35 43.08
CA GLN A 15 -2.81 21.63 42.83
C GLN A 15 -3.00 20.12 42.98
N ASP A 16 -3.65 19.68 44.05
CA ASP A 16 -3.94 18.25 44.28
C ASP A 16 -4.82 17.70 43.14
N MET A 17 -5.81 18.46 42.67
CA MET A 17 -6.64 18.08 41.51
C MET A 17 -5.84 18.02 40.21
N LEU A 18 -4.93 18.96 39.97
CA LEU A 18 -4.07 18.95 38.78
C LEU A 18 -3.09 17.78 38.82
N GLU A 19 -2.47 17.50 39.96
CA GLU A 19 -1.55 16.36 40.12
C GLU A 19 -2.28 15.02 40.00
N LEU A 20 -3.50 14.90 40.53
CA LEU A 20 -4.31 13.67 40.41
C LEU A 20 -4.86 13.44 38.99
N SER A 21 -5.20 14.49 38.25
CA SER A 21 -5.82 14.35 36.91
C SER A 21 -4.83 14.40 35.75
N TRP A 22 -3.73 15.14 35.87
CA TRP A 22 -2.78 15.35 34.76
C TRP A 22 -1.56 14.45 34.81
N ASN A 23 -1.06 14.05 35.99
CA ASN A 23 0.12 13.17 36.06
C ASN A 23 -0.11 11.81 35.37
N PRO A 24 -1.29 11.15 35.46
CA PRO A 24 -1.54 9.91 34.71
C PRO A 24 -1.54 10.14 33.19
N THR A 25 -2.06 11.29 32.75
CA THR A 25 -2.14 11.66 31.32
C THR A 25 -0.75 11.96 30.76
N ILE A 26 0.09 12.68 31.50
CA ILE A 26 1.47 12.97 31.11
C ILE A 26 2.31 11.68 31.06
N ALA A 27 2.18 10.81 32.07
CA ALA A 27 2.87 9.52 32.09
C ALA A 27 2.45 8.62 30.91
N LEU A 28 1.16 8.62 30.56
CA LEU A 28 0.67 7.89 29.39
C LEU A 28 1.23 8.46 28.07
N MET A 29 1.34 9.79 27.94
CA MET A 29 1.93 10.41 26.75
C MET A 29 3.42 10.12 26.62
N GLU A 30 4.17 10.13 27.73
CA GLU A 30 5.59 9.74 27.76
C GLU A 30 5.77 8.25 27.40
N GLU A 31 4.91 7.35 27.91
CA GLU A 31 4.94 5.93 27.56
C GLU A 31 4.61 5.68 26.08
N VAL A 32 3.65 6.41 25.52
CA VAL A 32 3.29 6.33 24.09
C VAL A 32 4.45 6.82 23.21
N LEU A 33 5.10 7.91 23.59
CA LEU A 33 6.25 8.45 22.86
C LEU A 33 7.47 7.50 22.91
N ASP A 34 7.77 6.91 24.07
CA ASP A 34 8.86 5.93 24.22
C ASP A 34 8.58 4.65 23.42
N ARG A 35 7.34 4.13 23.47
CA ARG A 35 6.94 2.98 22.66
C ARG A 35 6.96 3.27 21.17
N SER A 36 6.54 4.46 20.74
CA SER A 36 6.61 4.88 19.34
C SER A 36 8.06 4.90 18.86
N SER A 37 8.99 5.45 19.66
CA SER A 37 10.42 5.50 19.33
C SER A 37 11.01 4.09 19.19
N GLN A 38 10.74 3.20 20.16
CA GLN A 38 11.21 1.81 20.14
C GLN A 38 10.61 1.01 18.97
N PHE A 39 9.34 1.27 18.63
CA PHE A 39 8.68 0.65 17.49
C PHE A 39 9.32 1.05 16.16
N THR A 40 9.63 2.33 15.97
CA THR A 40 10.37 2.78 14.77
C THR A 40 11.75 2.17 14.63
N GLU A 41 12.51 2.01 15.72
CA GLU A 41 13.84 1.37 15.67
C GLU A 41 13.75 -0.12 15.33
N HIS A 42 12.79 -0.84 15.93
CA HIS A 42 12.57 -2.25 15.64
C HIS A 42 12.07 -2.50 14.21
N GLN A 43 11.15 -1.67 13.71
CA GLN A 43 10.69 -1.77 12.32
C GLN A 43 11.81 -1.43 11.32
N LEU A 44 12.64 -0.43 11.61
CA LEU A 44 13.78 -0.08 10.76
C LEU A 44 14.83 -1.21 10.71
N ALA A 45 15.09 -1.87 11.84
CA ALA A 45 15.98 -3.01 11.90
C ALA A 45 15.42 -4.22 11.12
N ALA A 46 14.14 -4.54 11.29
CA ALA A 46 13.46 -5.61 10.55
C ALA A 46 13.46 -5.32 9.03
N PHE A 47 13.21 -4.08 8.64
CA PHE A 47 13.28 -3.64 7.24
C PHE A 47 14.69 -3.84 6.65
N HIS A 48 15.74 -3.48 7.39
CA HIS A 48 17.12 -3.71 6.93
C HIS A 48 17.47 -5.19 6.78
N GLU A 49 16.96 -6.06 7.65
CA GLU A 49 17.16 -7.51 7.55
C GLU A 49 16.41 -8.10 6.35
N GLU A 50 15.16 -7.69 6.13
CA GLU A 50 14.36 -8.15 5.00
C GLU A 50 14.92 -7.66 3.66
N SER A 51 15.40 -6.41 3.59
CA SER A 51 16.07 -5.85 2.42
C SER A 51 17.35 -6.61 2.04
N ARG A 52 18.13 -7.05 3.04
CA ARG A 52 19.32 -7.92 2.83
C ARG A 52 18.91 -9.29 2.31
N ALA A 53 17.93 -9.93 2.96
CA ALA A 53 17.43 -11.24 2.55
C ALA A 53 16.81 -11.22 1.13
N PHE A 54 16.20 -10.10 0.75
CA PHE A 54 15.68 -9.88 -0.59
C PHE A 54 16.79 -9.75 -1.64
N THR A 55 17.81 -8.94 -1.34
CA THR A 55 18.98 -8.76 -2.22
C THR A 55 19.68 -10.09 -2.47
N ASP A 56 19.84 -10.91 -1.43
CA ASP A 56 20.42 -12.25 -1.55
C ASP A 56 19.55 -13.19 -2.41
N ARG A 57 18.22 -13.18 -2.23
CA ARG A 57 17.29 -13.95 -3.07
C ARG A 57 17.36 -13.52 -4.54
N ARG A 58 17.50 -12.22 -4.82
CA ARG A 58 17.65 -11.68 -6.19
C ARG A 58 18.96 -12.13 -6.84
N VAL A 59 20.07 -12.03 -6.11
CA VAL A 59 21.39 -12.49 -6.59
C VAL A 59 21.36 -13.99 -6.87
N GLN A 60 20.71 -14.79 -6.04
CA GLN A 60 20.55 -16.24 -6.28
C GLN A 60 19.70 -16.55 -7.52
N ARG A 61 18.58 -15.84 -7.72
CA ARG A 61 17.74 -16.00 -8.93
C ARG A 61 18.49 -15.63 -10.20
N LEU A 62 19.23 -14.52 -10.20
CA LEU A 62 20.03 -14.09 -11.35
C LEU A 62 21.15 -15.09 -11.67
N ARG A 63 21.81 -15.64 -10.66
CA ARG A 63 22.79 -16.73 -10.85
C ARG A 63 22.13 -17.99 -11.43
N ALA A 64 20.94 -18.36 -10.96
CA ALA A 64 20.21 -19.51 -11.49
C ALA A 64 19.78 -19.31 -12.95
N LEU A 65 19.33 -18.11 -13.33
CA LEU A 65 19.01 -17.75 -14.71
C LEU A 65 20.26 -17.76 -15.60
N GLY A 66 21.37 -17.20 -15.12
CA GLY A 66 22.66 -17.25 -15.83
C GLY A 66 23.09 -18.69 -16.10
N ASN A 67 22.98 -19.58 -15.11
CA ASN A 67 23.31 -21.00 -15.27
C ASN A 67 22.38 -21.68 -16.30
N ARG A 68 21.09 -21.36 -16.34
CA ARG A 68 20.16 -21.88 -17.36
C ARG A 68 20.51 -21.41 -18.76
N LEU A 69 20.87 -20.13 -18.91
CA LEU A 69 21.29 -19.57 -20.20
C LEU A 69 22.52 -20.29 -20.74
N VAL A 70 23.51 -20.54 -19.88
CA VAL A 70 24.73 -21.29 -20.25
C VAL A 70 24.39 -22.70 -20.74
N ILE A 71 23.46 -23.41 -20.06
CA ILE A 71 23.01 -24.74 -20.49
C ILE A 71 22.33 -24.68 -21.87
N VAL A 72 21.46 -23.68 -22.10
CA VAL A 72 20.77 -23.51 -23.40
C VAL A 72 21.78 -23.22 -24.52
N VAL A 73 22.77 -22.36 -24.27
CA VAL A 73 23.83 -22.06 -25.26
C VAL A 73 24.65 -23.31 -25.58
N ILE A 74 25.03 -24.10 -24.57
CA ILE A 74 25.76 -25.37 -24.79
C ILE A 74 24.92 -26.35 -25.62
N ALA A 75 23.62 -26.49 -25.30
CA ALA A 75 22.71 -27.36 -26.05
C ALA A 75 22.54 -26.90 -27.51
N PHE A 76 22.43 -25.59 -27.73
CA PHE A 76 22.32 -25.00 -29.06
C PHE A 76 23.59 -25.22 -29.90
N VAL A 77 24.78 -25.01 -29.32
CA VAL A 77 26.06 -25.29 -29.99
C VAL A 77 26.19 -26.78 -30.33
N ALA A 78 25.79 -27.67 -29.43
CA ALA A 78 25.78 -29.11 -29.71
C ALA A 78 24.82 -29.48 -30.86
N LEU A 79 23.63 -28.86 -30.91
CA LEU A 79 22.67 -29.04 -32.00
C LEU A 79 23.22 -28.56 -33.34
N LEU A 80 23.85 -27.39 -33.39
CA LEU A 80 24.52 -26.90 -34.60
C LEU A 80 25.64 -27.84 -35.05
N GLY A 81 26.42 -28.38 -34.11
CA GLY A 81 27.43 -29.39 -34.40
C GLY A 81 26.85 -30.66 -35.05
N LEU A 82 25.71 -31.14 -34.55
CA LEU A 82 24.99 -32.28 -35.12
C LEU A 82 24.47 -31.98 -36.54
N LEU A 83 23.89 -30.80 -36.74
CA LEU A 83 23.38 -30.37 -38.06
C LEU A 83 24.52 -30.22 -39.07
N ALA A 84 25.67 -29.70 -38.66
CA ALA A 84 26.86 -29.58 -39.50
C ALA A 84 27.52 -30.93 -39.83
N ALA A 85 27.38 -31.93 -38.96
CA ALA A 85 27.88 -33.28 -39.18
C ALA A 85 27.00 -34.13 -40.13
N ALA A 86 25.71 -33.79 -40.27
CA ALA A 86 24.79 -34.57 -41.10
C ALA A 86 25.18 -34.63 -42.61
N PRO A 87 25.62 -33.53 -43.26
CA PRO A 87 26.12 -33.58 -44.64
C PRO A 87 27.41 -34.39 -44.78
N LEU A 88 28.29 -34.33 -43.78
CA LEU A 88 29.53 -35.12 -43.73
C LEU A 88 29.21 -36.62 -43.65
N LEU A 89 28.23 -37.02 -42.86
CA LEU A 89 27.75 -38.41 -42.82
C LEU A 89 27.20 -38.86 -44.19
N PHE A 90 26.46 -37.99 -44.87
CA PHE A 90 25.93 -38.27 -46.20
C PHE A 90 27.07 -38.46 -47.25
N LEU A 91 28.10 -37.61 -47.21
CA LEU A 91 29.28 -37.73 -48.06
C LEU A 91 30.09 -39.00 -47.75
N THR A 92 30.19 -39.40 -46.48
CA THR A 92 30.90 -40.64 -46.12
C THR A 92 30.17 -41.90 -46.59
N MET A 93 28.84 -41.88 -46.75
CA MET A 93 28.07 -43.01 -47.28
C MET A 93 28.39 -43.26 -48.76
N GLU A 94 28.70 -42.23 -49.55
CA GLU A 94 29.17 -42.42 -50.93
C GLU A 94 30.59 -43.03 -50.96
N TRP A 95 31.45 -42.64 -50.01
CA TRP A 95 32.82 -43.15 -49.85
C TRP A 95 32.91 -44.55 -49.24
N LEU A 96 31.81 -45.09 -48.68
CA LEU A 96 31.77 -46.43 -48.09
C LEU A 96 32.09 -47.54 -49.11
N SER A 97 31.87 -47.25 -50.39
CA SER A 97 32.20 -48.12 -51.52
C SER A 97 33.71 -48.23 -51.80
N ILE A 98 34.53 -47.29 -51.27
CA ILE A 98 35.97 -47.20 -51.53
C ILE A 98 36.79 -47.78 -50.38
N SER A 99 36.43 -47.49 -49.11
CA SER A 99 37.16 -48.03 -47.94
C SER A 99 36.29 -48.02 -46.65
N PRO A 100 35.65 -49.14 -46.31
CA PRO A 100 34.80 -49.24 -45.11
C PRO A 100 35.56 -49.07 -43.79
N PHE A 101 36.87 -49.35 -43.77
CA PHE A 101 37.70 -49.23 -42.59
C PHE A 101 37.94 -47.75 -42.21
N ALA A 102 38.23 -46.91 -43.21
CA ALA A 102 38.48 -45.48 -42.99
C ALA A 102 37.23 -44.74 -42.47
N VAL A 103 36.05 -45.09 -42.99
CA VAL A 103 34.78 -44.52 -42.53
C VAL A 103 34.46 -44.94 -41.09
N SER A 104 34.74 -46.20 -40.74
CA SER A 104 34.54 -46.70 -39.37
C SER A 104 35.41 -45.97 -38.35
N CYS A 105 36.68 -45.69 -38.69
CA CYS A 105 37.58 -44.92 -37.81
C CYS A 105 37.12 -43.46 -37.63
N LEU A 106 36.68 -42.81 -38.72
CA LEU A 106 36.16 -41.43 -38.65
C LEU A 106 34.87 -41.36 -37.81
N TYR A 107 33.98 -42.34 -37.98
CA TYR A 107 32.73 -42.42 -37.22
C TYR A 107 32.97 -42.57 -35.71
N ILE A 108 33.94 -43.40 -35.31
CA ILE A 108 34.34 -43.56 -33.90
C ILE A 108 34.90 -42.25 -33.34
N GLN A 109 35.70 -41.50 -34.12
CA GLN A 109 36.25 -40.21 -33.68
C GLN A 109 35.17 -39.14 -33.52
N VAL A 110 34.19 -39.07 -34.44
CA VAL A 110 33.07 -38.12 -34.37
C VAL A 110 32.14 -38.45 -33.20
N LEU A 111 31.79 -39.72 -33.00
CA LEU A 111 30.98 -40.15 -31.85
C LEU A 111 31.71 -39.95 -30.52
N GLY A 112 33.03 -40.21 -30.48
CA GLY A 112 33.87 -39.96 -29.32
C GLY A 112 33.93 -38.47 -28.96
N ALA A 113 34.11 -37.59 -29.95
CA ALA A 113 34.17 -36.15 -29.74
C ALA A 113 32.83 -35.55 -29.30
N ALA A 114 31.69 -36.05 -29.79
CA ALA A 114 30.36 -35.55 -29.43
C ALA A 114 29.84 -36.09 -28.08
N SER A 115 30.28 -37.27 -27.65
CA SER A 115 29.80 -37.89 -26.40
C SER A 115 30.38 -37.23 -25.15
N ILE A 116 31.63 -36.73 -25.19
CA ILE A 116 32.31 -36.14 -24.02
C ILE A 116 31.61 -34.85 -23.52
N PRO A 117 31.28 -33.84 -24.36
CA PRO A 117 30.57 -32.64 -23.90
C PRO A 117 29.16 -32.95 -23.39
N THR A 118 28.49 -33.91 -24.02
CA THR A 118 27.13 -34.32 -23.66
C THR A 118 27.10 -34.99 -22.28
N LEU A 119 28.06 -35.88 -22.00
CA LEU A 119 28.22 -36.49 -20.68
C LEU A 119 28.61 -35.47 -19.61
N TYR A 120 29.47 -34.50 -19.95
CA TYR A 120 29.84 -33.41 -19.04
C TYR A 120 28.64 -32.53 -18.67
N ALA A 121 27.82 -32.15 -19.65
CA ALA A 121 26.60 -31.37 -19.43
C ALA A 121 25.58 -32.15 -18.58
N ALA A 122 25.38 -33.44 -18.86
CA ALA A 122 24.51 -34.32 -18.07
C ALA A 122 24.97 -34.43 -16.61
N ALA A 123 26.28 -34.59 -16.37
CA ALA A 123 26.86 -34.64 -15.03
C ALA A 123 26.66 -33.32 -14.25
N GLN A 124 26.79 -32.16 -14.91
CA GLN A 124 26.53 -30.85 -14.29
C GLN A 124 25.06 -30.68 -13.88
N VAL A 125 24.11 -31.06 -14.75
CA VAL A 125 22.67 -31.02 -14.44
C VAL A 125 22.34 -31.94 -13.26
N GLN A 126 22.95 -33.12 -13.19
CA GLN A 126 22.71 -34.06 -12.10
C GLN A 126 23.28 -33.55 -10.76
N LYS A 127 24.44 -32.89 -10.79
CA LYS A 127 25.05 -32.25 -9.61
C LYS A 127 24.20 -31.10 -9.07
N GLU A 128 23.67 -30.24 -9.94
CA GLU A 128 22.73 -29.17 -9.59
C GLU A 128 21.46 -29.73 -8.95
N ARG A 129 20.81 -30.74 -9.57
CA ARG A 129 19.62 -31.39 -9.01
C ARG A 129 19.85 -31.94 -7.60
N LYS A 130 21.02 -32.53 -7.33
CA LYS A 130 21.36 -33.07 -6.00
C LYS A 130 21.57 -31.97 -4.96
N ARG A 131 22.08 -30.78 -5.35
CA ARG A 131 22.18 -29.61 -4.47
C ARG A 131 20.80 -29.09 -4.06
N TRP A 132 19.89 -28.93 -5.03
CA TRP A 132 18.52 -28.47 -4.76
C TRP A 132 17.74 -29.43 -3.86
N ARG A 133 17.93 -30.75 -4.05
CA ARG A 133 17.25 -31.77 -3.25
C ARG A 133 17.74 -31.84 -1.79
N ASN A 134 18.96 -31.37 -1.52
CA ASN A 134 19.58 -31.38 -0.19
C ASN A 134 19.50 -30.03 0.54
N ALA A 135 19.06 -28.96 -0.13
CA ALA A 135 18.75 -27.70 0.51
C ALA A 135 17.47 -27.87 1.34
N ARG A 136 17.62 -28.22 2.64
CA ARG A 136 16.49 -28.25 3.57
C ARG A 136 15.95 -26.82 3.75
N PRO A 137 14.63 -26.60 3.77
CA PRO A 137 14.08 -25.33 4.24
C PRO A 137 14.56 -25.10 5.68
N ALA A 138 15.04 -23.90 5.98
CA ALA A 138 15.43 -23.50 7.32
C ALA A 138 14.26 -23.74 8.27
N GLY A 139 14.54 -24.32 9.44
CA GLY A 139 13.52 -24.80 10.37
C GLY A 139 12.51 -23.72 10.75
N HIS A 140 11.23 -24.09 10.75
CA HIS A 140 10.16 -23.27 11.29
C HIS A 140 10.43 -22.98 12.77
N LEU A 141 10.60 -21.71 13.10
CA LEU A 141 10.57 -21.21 14.48
C LEU A 141 9.17 -21.51 15.06
N ALA A 142 9.14 -22.08 16.26
CA ALA A 142 7.90 -22.38 16.98
C ALA A 142 7.22 -21.06 17.40
N ILE A 143 5.98 -20.87 16.94
CA ILE A 143 5.14 -19.74 17.32
C ILE A 143 4.50 -20.05 18.68
N PRO A 144 4.63 -19.17 19.70
CA PRO A 144 3.98 -19.37 20.99
C PRO A 144 2.46 -19.23 20.83
N THR A 145 1.72 -20.22 21.28
CA THR A 145 0.26 -20.22 21.29
C THR A 145 -0.23 -19.42 22.50
N PHE A 146 -0.78 -18.23 22.28
CA PHE A 146 -1.45 -17.45 23.34
C PHE A 146 -2.93 -17.83 23.42
N THR A 147 -3.30 -18.55 24.48
CA THR A 147 -4.67 -18.96 24.80
C THR A 147 -5.27 -18.04 25.85
N GLN A 148 -5.54 -16.78 25.51
CA GLN A 148 -6.44 -15.94 26.32
C GLN A 148 -7.33 -15.09 25.41
N THR A 149 -8.63 -15.37 25.39
CA THR A 149 -9.64 -14.49 24.82
C THR A 149 -9.67 -13.19 25.62
N PRO A 150 -9.34 -12.03 25.00
CA PRO A 150 -9.37 -10.76 25.72
C PRO A 150 -10.83 -10.34 25.97
N PRO A 151 -11.11 -9.66 27.09
CA PRO A 151 -12.45 -9.16 27.40
C PRO A 151 -12.95 -8.21 26.31
N GLU A 152 -14.27 -8.16 26.11
CA GLU A 152 -14.95 -7.21 25.21
C GLU A 152 -14.66 -5.77 25.66
N VAL A 153 -13.65 -5.17 25.06
CA VAL A 153 -13.35 -3.75 25.17
C VAL A 153 -14.18 -3.03 24.11
N SER A 154 -14.92 -1.98 24.49
CA SER A 154 -15.74 -1.21 23.53
C SER A 154 -14.88 -0.71 22.37
N LEU A 155 -15.37 -0.92 21.14
CA LEU A 155 -14.74 -0.58 19.85
C LEU A 155 -14.13 0.83 19.84
N PHE A 156 -14.81 1.80 20.46
CA PHE A 156 -14.37 3.17 20.61
C PHE A 156 -12.97 3.27 21.27
N SER A 157 -12.74 2.49 22.32
CA SER A 157 -11.48 2.50 23.07
C SER A 157 -10.37 1.62 22.50
N ARG A 158 -10.65 0.79 21.49
CA ARG A 158 -9.62 0.12 20.66
C ARG A 158 -9.17 1.04 19.54
N PHE A 159 -10.11 1.67 18.85
CA PHE A 159 -9.86 2.63 17.77
C PHE A 159 -8.95 3.80 18.23
N PHE A 160 -9.23 4.41 19.39
CA PHE A 160 -8.42 5.51 19.91
C PHE A 160 -7.09 5.09 20.54
N ARG A 161 -6.89 3.81 20.86
CA ARG A 161 -5.65 3.33 21.51
C ARG A 161 -4.48 3.19 20.54
N HIS A 162 -4.76 3.23 19.23
CA HIS A 162 -3.79 2.96 18.18
C HIS A 162 -3.62 4.13 17.17
N LEU A 163 -4.27 5.28 17.36
CA LEU A 163 -4.01 6.47 16.54
C LEU A 163 -2.93 7.37 17.17
N PRO A 164 -1.99 7.98 16.41
CA PRO A 164 -2.01 8.19 14.96
C PRO A 164 -0.74 7.70 14.22
N LEU A 165 -0.91 7.15 13.01
CA LEU A 165 0.04 7.45 11.94
C LEU A 165 -0.57 8.57 11.11
N THR A 166 0.15 9.67 10.99
CA THR A 166 -0.26 10.75 10.10
C THR A 166 -0.06 10.30 8.64
N LEU A 167 -0.84 10.84 7.72
CA LEU A 167 -0.73 10.57 6.27
C LEU A 167 0.71 10.77 5.75
N PHE A 168 1.49 11.62 6.41
CA PHE A 168 2.90 11.91 6.13
C PHE A 168 3.86 10.79 6.53
N GLU A 169 3.53 9.96 7.53
CA GLU A 169 4.31 8.79 7.92
C GLU A 169 3.99 7.57 7.04
N TRP A 170 2.79 7.56 6.45
CA TRP A 170 2.27 6.46 5.64
C TRP A 170 2.74 6.50 4.17
N ILE A 171 2.83 7.69 3.56
CA ILE A 171 3.33 7.84 2.17
C ILE A 171 4.73 7.22 1.95
N PRO A 172 5.72 7.40 2.86
CA PRO A 172 7.00 6.71 2.77
C PRO A 172 6.89 5.18 2.81
N GLN A 173 5.98 4.61 3.61
CA GLN A 173 5.77 3.17 3.72
C GLN A 173 5.09 2.59 2.47
N LEU A 174 4.06 3.25 1.94
CA LEU A 174 3.46 2.90 0.65
C LEU A 174 4.49 2.92 -0.49
N ARG A 175 5.36 3.94 -0.52
CA ARG A 175 6.48 4.01 -1.49
C ARG A 175 7.50 2.89 -1.30
N ALA A 176 7.77 2.46 -0.08
CA ALA A 176 8.68 1.33 0.16
C ALA A 176 8.09 0.03 -0.41
N ASN A 177 6.80 -0.22 -0.17
CA ASN A 177 6.09 -1.41 -0.67
C ASN A 177 5.92 -1.40 -2.19
N ALA A 178 5.72 -0.23 -2.79
CA ALA A 178 5.66 0.02 -4.24
C ALA A 178 6.83 -0.55 -5.04
N THR A 179 8.03 -0.49 -4.46
CA THR A 179 9.28 -0.83 -5.17
C THR A 179 9.39 -2.33 -5.48
N THR A 180 8.44 -3.14 -5.01
CA THR A 180 8.46 -4.61 -5.12
C THR A 180 7.55 -5.19 -6.20
N HIS A 181 6.61 -4.43 -6.76
CA HIS A 181 5.64 -4.91 -7.78
C HIS A 181 5.66 -4.05 -9.05
N PHE A 182 5.46 -4.71 -10.20
CA PHE A 182 5.76 -4.23 -11.56
C PHE A 182 4.84 -3.13 -12.11
N ASP A 183 4.04 -2.46 -11.28
CA ASP A 183 3.06 -1.46 -11.71
C ASP A 183 3.30 -0.09 -11.04
N HIS A 184 4.50 0.44 -11.19
CA HIS A 184 4.89 1.74 -10.62
C HIS A 184 3.99 2.90 -11.06
N MET A 185 3.29 2.78 -12.21
CA MET A 185 2.41 3.85 -12.70
C MET A 185 1.07 3.89 -11.96
N GLY A 186 0.42 2.75 -11.69
CA GLY A 186 -0.86 2.71 -10.97
C GLY A 186 -0.73 3.33 -9.58
N LEU A 187 0.24 2.84 -8.80
CA LEU A 187 0.45 3.33 -7.45
C LEU A 187 0.91 4.80 -7.39
N GLU A 188 1.72 5.29 -8.34
CA GLU A 188 2.08 6.71 -8.36
C GLU A 188 0.82 7.58 -8.56
N GLY A 189 -0.09 7.15 -9.42
CA GLY A 189 -1.39 7.81 -9.58
C GLY A 189 -2.22 7.81 -8.29
N GLU A 190 -2.33 6.65 -7.64
CA GLU A 190 -3.05 6.53 -6.37
C GLU A 190 -2.42 7.41 -5.27
N LEU A 191 -1.10 7.45 -5.18
CA LEU A 191 -0.38 8.32 -4.25
C LEU A 191 -0.63 9.80 -4.54
N GLN A 192 -0.70 10.20 -5.82
CA GLN A 192 -1.05 11.57 -6.20
C GLN A 192 -2.49 11.90 -5.81
N LEU A 193 -3.43 10.99 -6.02
CA LEU A 193 -4.81 11.15 -5.58
C LEU A 193 -4.91 11.25 -4.06
N LEU A 194 -4.27 10.35 -3.31
CA LEU A 194 -4.25 10.38 -1.84
C LEU A 194 -3.63 11.67 -1.31
N LYS A 195 -2.51 12.12 -1.89
CA LYS A 195 -1.90 13.42 -1.54
C LYS A 195 -2.81 14.59 -1.86
N ALA A 196 -3.53 14.53 -2.98
CA ALA A 196 -4.46 15.58 -3.34
C ALA A 196 -5.68 15.59 -2.41
N ILE A 197 -6.26 14.44 -2.06
CA ILE A 197 -7.33 14.39 -1.06
C ILE A 197 -6.81 14.91 0.29
N ALA A 198 -5.61 14.50 0.68
CA ALA A 198 -4.97 14.88 1.93
C ALA A 198 -4.50 16.34 1.99
N GLY A 199 -4.16 16.93 0.85
CA GLY A 199 -3.59 18.27 0.76
C GLY A 199 -4.52 19.29 0.09
N SER A 200 -5.63 18.86 -0.49
CA SER A 200 -6.62 19.76 -1.10
C SER A 200 -7.44 20.45 -0.02
N GLU A 201 -7.94 21.62 -0.38
CA GLU A 201 -8.97 22.38 0.34
C GLU A 201 -10.28 21.61 0.58
N ILE A 202 -10.40 20.32 0.26
CA ILE A 202 -11.40 19.47 0.93
C ILE A 202 -11.11 19.55 2.44
N ALA A 203 -9.87 19.38 2.85
CA ALA A 203 -9.41 19.71 4.18
C ALA A 203 -9.84 21.04 4.78
N GLU A 204 -9.68 22.10 3.98
CA GLU A 204 -9.73 23.47 4.44
C GLU A 204 -11.14 24.06 4.29
N GLY A 205 -11.94 23.50 3.38
CA GLY A 205 -13.34 23.85 3.10
C GLY A 205 -14.36 22.94 3.78
N LEU A 206 -13.93 21.78 4.29
CA LEU A 206 -14.66 21.04 5.31
C LEU A 206 -14.47 21.79 6.62
N ASP A 207 -15.56 22.16 7.29
CA ASP A 207 -15.47 22.74 8.63
C ASP A 207 -14.79 21.69 9.54
N PRO A 208 -13.56 21.95 10.02
CA PRO A 208 -12.78 20.97 10.78
C PRO A 208 -13.47 20.59 12.10
N ASP A 209 -14.41 21.40 12.56
CA ASP A 209 -15.21 21.12 13.75
C ASP A 209 -16.46 20.26 13.44
N ARG A 210 -16.76 19.97 12.16
CA ARG A 210 -18.04 19.37 11.75
C ARG A 210 -17.97 18.22 10.76
N GLU A 211 -16.90 18.07 9.97
CA GLU A 211 -16.89 17.08 8.91
C GLU A 211 -15.64 16.19 8.95
N PHE A 212 -15.88 14.91 9.29
CA PHE A 212 -14.85 13.87 9.30
C PHE A 212 -14.78 13.20 7.92
N VAL A 213 -13.55 12.87 7.51
CA VAL A 213 -13.28 12.10 6.28
C VAL A 213 -12.52 10.84 6.66
N ILE A 214 -13.05 9.70 6.23
CA ILE A 214 -12.42 8.40 6.33
C ILE A 214 -11.95 8.01 4.93
N LEU A 215 -10.65 7.71 4.78
CA LEU A 215 -10.09 7.20 3.54
C LEU A 215 -9.69 5.75 3.71
N ILE A 216 -10.10 4.93 2.74
CA ILE A 216 -9.71 3.54 2.61
C ILE A 216 -9.02 3.37 1.27
N HIS A 217 -7.83 2.78 1.26
CA HIS A 217 -7.01 2.58 0.08
C HIS A 217 -6.79 1.07 -0.17
N GLY A 218 -6.79 0.66 -1.44
CA GLY A 218 -6.49 -0.72 -1.86
C GLY A 218 -7.41 -1.76 -1.21
N LEU A 219 -8.72 -1.45 -1.16
CA LEU A 219 -9.67 -2.33 -0.48
C LEU A 219 -10.09 -3.47 -1.40
N LEU A 220 -9.90 -4.72 -0.96
CA LEU A 220 -10.41 -5.89 -1.69
C LEU A 220 -11.94 -5.96 -1.61
N LEU A 221 -12.62 -5.74 -2.73
CA LEU A 221 -14.08 -5.71 -2.86
C LEU A 221 -14.67 -7.05 -3.35
N ASP A 222 -13.90 -7.82 -4.11
CA ASP A 222 -14.17 -9.22 -4.50
C ASP A 222 -12.84 -9.99 -4.65
N LYS A 223 -12.87 -11.32 -4.85
CA LYS A 223 -11.67 -12.21 -4.87
C LYS A 223 -10.55 -11.79 -5.83
N ALA A 224 -10.85 -10.97 -6.83
CA ALA A 224 -9.90 -10.44 -7.80
C ALA A 224 -10.32 -9.03 -8.25
N LEU A 225 -10.84 -8.25 -7.30
CA LEU A 225 -11.29 -6.89 -7.53
C LEU A 225 -11.01 -6.06 -6.28
N ASP A 226 -10.07 -5.15 -6.39
CA ASP A 226 -9.80 -4.10 -5.44
C ASP A 226 -10.41 -2.78 -5.91
N GLY A 227 -10.71 -1.91 -4.96
CA GLY A 227 -11.02 -0.51 -5.23
C GLY A 227 -9.85 0.34 -4.77
N ASP A 228 -9.41 1.24 -5.63
CA ASP A 228 -8.22 2.07 -5.41
C ASP A 228 -8.38 2.98 -4.19
N VAL A 229 -9.34 3.90 -4.22
CA VAL A 229 -9.60 4.84 -3.12
C VAL A 229 -11.10 4.95 -2.84
N ILE A 230 -11.47 4.74 -1.57
CA ILE A 230 -12.82 4.97 -1.06
C ILE A 230 -12.78 6.08 -0.03
N LEU A 231 -13.51 7.16 -0.28
CA LEU A 231 -13.68 8.28 0.62
C LEU A 231 -15.07 8.25 1.24
N ILE A 232 -15.16 8.26 2.57
CA ILE A 232 -16.43 8.30 3.30
C ILE A 232 -16.46 9.58 4.11
N CYS A 233 -17.45 10.44 3.85
CA CYS A 233 -17.68 11.66 4.62
C CYS A 233 -19.18 11.97 4.70
N SER A 234 -19.55 13.14 5.26
CA SER A 234 -20.96 13.49 5.39
C SER A 234 -21.65 13.74 4.05
N ARG A 235 -20.89 14.00 2.99
CA ARG A 235 -21.41 14.28 1.64
C ARG A 235 -21.67 13.03 0.81
N GLY A 236 -21.12 11.88 1.22
CA GLY A 236 -21.26 10.64 0.48
C GLY A 236 -20.13 9.65 0.73
N ILE A 237 -20.24 8.54 0.01
CA ILE A 237 -19.24 7.50 -0.15
C ILE A 237 -18.76 7.60 -1.59
N PHE A 238 -17.50 7.96 -1.81
CA PHE A 238 -16.92 8.16 -3.13
C PHE A 238 -15.93 7.05 -3.43
N LEU A 239 -16.23 6.23 -4.43
CA LEU A 239 -15.28 5.28 -5.00
C LEU A 239 -14.54 5.94 -6.16
N LEU A 240 -13.22 6.05 -6.06
CA LEU A 240 -12.38 6.71 -7.03
C LEU A 240 -11.40 5.70 -7.60
N GLU A 241 -11.62 5.31 -8.85
CA GLU A 241 -10.77 4.39 -9.59
C GLU A 241 -9.68 5.17 -10.34
N CYS A 242 -8.42 4.92 -10.04
CA CYS A 242 -7.29 5.70 -10.52
C CYS A 242 -6.74 5.14 -11.83
N LYS A 243 -6.56 6.02 -12.83
CA LYS A 243 -5.81 5.72 -14.05
C LYS A 243 -4.70 6.74 -14.26
N HIS A 244 -3.45 6.29 -14.13
CA HIS A 244 -2.27 7.15 -14.30
C HIS A 244 -1.80 7.21 -15.77
N TRP A 245 -2.72 7.52 -16.68
CA TRP A 245 -2.47 7.56 -18.11
C TRP A 245 -1.95 8.92 -18.55
N LYS A 246 -0.86 8.94 -19.33
CA LYS A 246 -0.22 10.16 -19.84
C LYS A 246 -0.63 10.41 -21.28
N GLY A 247 -0.88 11.67 -21.65
CA GLY A 247 -1.15 12.05 -23.03
C GLY A 247 -2.64 12.16 -23.30
N LEU A 248 -3.04 11.90 -24.54
CA LEU A 248 -4.41 12.07 -25.00
C LEU A 248 -5.22 10.80 -24.73
N ILE A 249 -6.34 10.97 -24.05
CA ILE A 249 -7.26 9.90 -23.66
C ILE A 249 -8.63 10.27 -24.22
N GLU A 250 -9.05 9.47 -25.20
CA GLU A 250 -10.28 9.67 -25.95
C GLU A 250 -11.29 8.57 -25.60
N PHE A 251 -12.56 8.97 -25.51
CA PHE A 251 -13.68 8.03 -25.54
C PHE A 251 -14.59 8.37 -26.71
N GLN A 252 -14.62 7.48 -27.70
CA GLN A 252 -15.38 7.64 -28.93
C GLN A 252 -16.02 6.32 -29.33
N ALA A 253 -17.29 6.36 -29.74
CA ALA A 253 -18.03 5.18 -30.22
C ALA A 253 -18.04 3.98 -29.24
N GLY A 254 -17.93 4.25 -27.93
CA GLY A 254 -17.91 3.23 -26.88
C GLY A 254 -16.54 2.61 -26.59
N GLU A 255 -15.47 3.11 -27.22
CA GLU A 255 -14.12 2.59 -27.06
C GLU A 255 -13.19 3.63 -26.43
N TRP A 256 -12.23 3.14 -25.65
CA TRP A 256 -11.16 3.93 -25.05
C TRP A 256 -9.94 3.94 -25.97
N ILE A 257 -9.46 5.13 -26.30
CA ILE A 257 -8.26 5.33 -27.12
C ILE A 257 -7.25 6.09 -26.28
N HIS A 258 -6.08 5.50 -26.04
CA HIS A 258 -5.00 6.13 -25.30
C HIS A 258 -3.80 6.37 -26.22
N MET A 259 -3.43 7.63 -26.40
CA MET A 259 -2.35 8.06 -27.29
C MET A 259 -1.26 8.78 -26.51
N VAL A 260 -0.02 8.32 -26.69
CA VAL A 260 1.16 8.91 -26.03
C VAL A 260 2.14 9.41 -27.09
N ALA A 261 2.61 10.65 -26.96
CA ALA A 261 3.67 11.16 -27.81
C ALA A 261 4.94 10.29 -27.67
N SER A 262 5.47 9.83 -28.79
CA SER A 262 6.59 8.88 -28.81
C SER A 262 7.43 9.02 -30.08
N ASP A 263 8.76 8.97 -29.90
CA ASP A 263 9.73 8.83 -31.00
C ASP A 263 9.96 7.36 -31.39
N HIS A 264 9.13 6.43 -30.89
CA HIS A 264 9.25 5.01 -31.19
C HIS A 264 9.00 4.75 -32.69
N PRO A 265 9.70 3.78 -33.33
CA PRO A 265 9.49 3.47 -34.75
C PRO A 265 8.06 3.10 -35.12
N ASP A 266 7.31 2.52 -34.17
CA ASP A 266 5.90 2.14 -34.36
C ASP A 266 4.92 3.31 -34.13
N ALA A 267 5.41 4.49 -33.75
CA ALA A 267 4.59 5.67 -33.57
C ALA A 267 4.09 6.19 -34.92
N VAL A 268 2.77 6.29 -35.06
CA VAL A 268 2.13 6.83 -36.25
C VAL A 268 1.98 8.33 -36.05
N HIS A 269 2.64 9.12 -36.90
CA HIS A 269 2.68 10.59 -36.77
C HIS A 269 3.18 11.09 -35.39
N GLY A 270 4.11 10.35 -34.77
CA GLY A 270 4.65 10.70 -33.44
C GLY A 270 3.77 10.28 -32.27
N TRP A 271 2.70 9.52 -32.51
CA TRP A 271 1.80 8.99 -31.47
C TRP A 271 1.85 7.46 -31.42
N LEU A 272 1.99 6.94 -30.21
CA LEU A 272 1.85 5.51 -29.92
C LEU A 272 0.47 5.25 -29.32
N TYR A 273 -0.28 4.35 -29.96
CA TYR A 273 -1.57 3.88 -29.46
C TYR A 273 -1.34 2.79 -28.41
N LYS A 274 -1.97 2.94 -27.25
CA LYS A 274 -1.97 1.94 -26.19
C LYS A 274 -3.35 1.32 -26.08
N GLU A 275 -3.38 0.00 -26.10
CA GLU A 275 -4.57 -0.75 -25.74
C GLU A 275 -4.65 -0.79 -24.22
N GLU A 276 -5.71 -0.21 -23.67
CA GLU A 276 -5.96 -0.16 -22.23
C GLU A 276 -7.23 -0.96 -21.92
N ALA A 277 -7.27 -1.59 -20.74
CA ALA A 277 -8.50 -2.23 -20.27
C ALA A 277 -9.58 -1.15 -20.01
N ASP A 278 -10.84 -1.48 -20.26
CA ASP A 278 -11.95 -0.54 -20.07
C ASP A 278 -12.15 -0.19 -18.58
N PRO A 279 -11.80 1.05 -18.16
CA PRO A 279 -11.88 1.46 -16.77
C PRO A 279 -13.33 1.58 -16.28
N VAL A 280 -14.31 1.79 -17.17
CA VAL A 280 -15.73 1.95 -16.80
C VAL A 280 -16.29 0.62 -16.34
N ASN A 281 -15.98 -0.44 -17.08
CA ASN A 281 -16.39 -1.80 -16.72
C ASN A 281 -15.79 -2.25 -15.38
N GLN A 282 -14.55 -1.86 -15.10
CA GLN A 282 -13.90 -2.13 -13.81
C GLN A 282 -14.63 -1.41 -12.66
N PHE A 283 -14.78 -0.09 -12.77
CA PHE A 283 -15.48 0.74 -11.78
C PHE A 283 -16.92 0.26 -11.51
N GLN A 284 -17.67 -0.11 -12.54
CA GLN A 284 -19.04 -0.62 -12.37
C GLN A 284 -19.10 -1.95 -11.62
N ARG A 285 -18.05 -2.78 -11.68
CA ARG A 285 -17.97 -4.00 -10.88
C ARG A 285 -17.70 -3.66 -9.42
N GLU A 286 -16.79 -2.73 -9.17
CA GLU A 286 -16.43 -2.27 -7.81
C GLU A 286 -17.63 -1.61 -7.12
N LEU A 287 -18.33 -0.72 -7.83
CA LEU A 287 -19.53 -0.06 -7.34
C LEU A 287 -20.61 -1.08 -6.94
N ARG A 288 -20.85 -2.10 -7.78
CA ARG A 288 -21.78 -3.20 -7.47
C ARG A 288 -21.33 -4.00 -6.24
N ALA A 289 -20.02 -4.22 -6.07
CA ALA A 289 -19.49 -4.90 -4.91
C ALA A 289 -19.72 -4.08 -3.62
N ILE A 290 -19.46 -2.76 -3.65
CA ILE A 290 -19.78 -1.85 -2.54
C ILE A 290 -21.29 -1.91 -2.22
N PHE A 291 -22.15 -1.81 -3.22
CA PHE A 291 -23.61 -1.85 -3.02
C PHE A 291 -24.03 -3.16 -2.35
N LYS A 292 -23.46 -4.29 -2.78
CA LYS A 292 -23.72 -5.60 -2.17
C LYS A 292 -23.31 -5.65 -0.70
N VAL A 293 -22.13 -5.11 -0.36
CA VAL A 293 -21.65 -5.05 1.04
C VAL A 293 -22.57 -4.18 1.89
N LEU A 294 -22.88 -2.98 1.42
CA LEU A 294 -23.73 -2.04 2.16
C LEU A 294 -25.15 -2.58 2.32
N LYS A 295 -25.75 -3.15 1.27
CA LYS A 295 -27.10 -3.73 1.35
C LYS A 295 -27.15 -4.94 2.28
N SER A 296 -26.08 -5.73 2.36
CA SER A 296 -25.98 -6.84 3.30
C SER A 296 -25.88 -6.37 4.76
N ARG A 297 -25.20 -5.25 5.01
CA ARG A 297 -25.00 -4.72 6.37
C ARG A 297 -26.17 -3.85 6.84
N PHE A 298 -26.76 -3.09 5.93
CA PHE A 298 -27.82 -2.11 6.16
C PHE A 298 -29.03 -2.47 5.29
N PRO A 299 -29.78 -3.54 5.63
CA PRO A 299 -30.84 -4.09 4.78
C PRO A 299 -31.99 -3.11 4.52
N ASP A 300 -32.19 -2.14 5.41
CA ASP A 300 -33.24 -1.12 5.32
C ASP A 300 -32.97 -0.06 4.24
N LEU A 301 -31.72 0.10 3.77
CA LEU A 301 -31.38 1.03 2.70
C LEU A 301 -31.83 0.46 1.36
N ASN A 302 -32.70 1.16 0.63
CA ASN A 302 -33.07 0.74 -0.71
C ASN A 302 -31.99 1.15 -1.75
N GLU A 303 -32.14 0.72 -3.01
CA GLU A 303 -31.15 1.06 -4.06
C GLU A 303 -31.11 2.56 -4.37
N GLU A 304 -32.22 3.28 -4.20
CA GLU A 304 -32.28 4.73 -4.39
C GLU A 304 -31.49 5.46 -3.29
N ASP A 305 -31.59 5.01 -2.04
CA ASP A 305 -30.80 5.52 -0.91
C ASP A 305 -29.31 5.30 -1.15
N LEU A 306 -28.93 4.08 -1.55
CA LEU A 306 -27.54 3.76 -1.88
C LEU A 306 -27.03 4.57 -3.07
N GLY A 307 -27.84 4.77 -4.12
CA GLY A 307 -27.50 5.64 -5.25
C GLY A 307 -27.37 7.12 -4.87
N ARG A 308 -28.06 7.57 -3.81
CA ARG A 308 -27.87 8.92 -3.24
C ARG A 308 -26.64 9.03 -2.35
N TRP A 309 -26.19 7.94 -1.73
CA TRP A 309 -25.05 7.95 -0.81
C TRP A 309 -23.73 7.68 -1.52
N VAL A 310 -23.73 6.74 -2.47
CA VAL A 310 -22.55 6.28 -3.17
C VAL A 310 -22.45 6.95 -4.53
N ASP A 311 -21.31 7.59 -4.78
CA ASP A 311 -20.94 8.20 -6.04
C ASP A 311 -19.48 7.83 -6.35
N GLY A 312 -18.97 8.27 -7.48
CA GLY A 312 -17.61 7.98 -7.87
C GLY A 312 -17.40 7.87 -9.37
N GLY A 313 -16.19 7.50 -9.72
CA GLY A 313 -15.84 7.23 -11.10
C GLY A 313 -14.34 7.20 -11.29
N ILE A 314 -13.93 7.48 -12.52
CA ILE A 314 -12.55 7.32 -12.95
C ILE A 314 -11.81 8.64 -12.72
N VAL A 315 -10.64 8.54 -12.11
CA VAL A 315 -9.73 9.64 -11.83
C VAL A 315 -8.49 9.49 -12.70
N PHE A 316 -8.30 10.43 -13.62
CA PHE A 316 -7.07 10.54 -14.37
C PHE A 316 -6.07 11.37 -13.58
N THR A 317 -4.98 10.73 -13.16
CA THR A 317 -4.06 11.30 -12.17
C THR A 317 -2.78 11.85 -12.78
N HIS A 318 -2.44 11.49 -14.01
CA HIS A 318 -1.23 12.02 -14.65
C HIS A 318 -1.40 13.51 -15.00
N PRO A 319 -0.42 14.39 -14.72
CA PRO A 319 -0.54 15.82 -14.97
C PRO A 319 -0.68 16.19 -16.45
N ASP A 320 -0.05 15.40 -17.34
CA ASP A 320 -0.15 15.57 -18.79
C ASP A 320 -1.33 14.75 -19.40
N ALA A 321 -2.35 14.38 -18.62
CA ALA A 321 -3.54 13.71 -19.14
C ALA A 321 -4.48 14.73 -19.79
N GLU A 322 -4.82 14.51 -21.06
CA GLU A 322 -5.78 15.31 -21.81
C GLU A 322 -7.01 14.45 -22.13
N LEU A 323 -8.17 14.82 -21.59
CA LEU A 323 -9.42 14.06 -21.75
C LEU A 323 -10.26 14.64 -22.89
N GLN A 324 -10.60 13.81 -23.87
CA GLN A 324 -11.51 14.15 -24.96
C GLN A 324 -12.65 13.12 -25.02
N MET A 325 -13.83 13.53 -24.56
CA MET A 325 -15.01 12.66 -24.45
C MET A 325 -16.06 13.11 -25.47
N HIS A 326 -16.13 12.45 -26.62
CA HIS A 326 -17.10 12.80 -27.67
C HIS A 326 -18.52 12.31 -27.31
N ASP A 327 -18.60 11.09 -26.77
CA ASP A 327 -19.83 10.47 -26.29
C ASP A 327 -19.59 9.95 -24.86
N PRO A 328 -19.50 10.83 -23.84
CA PRO A 328 -19.00 10.45 -22.51
C PRO A 328 -19.77 9.27 -21.91
N PRO A 329 -19.08 8.33 -21.25
CA PRO A 329 -19.75 7.23 -20.58
C PRO A 329 -20.65 7.77 -19.45
N ALA A 330 -21.61 6.94 -19.01
CA ALA A 330 -22.48 7.29 -17.89
C ALA A 330 -21.71 7.49 -16.56
N VAL A 331 -20.50 6.93 -16.47
CA VAL A 331 -19.59 7.07 -15.32
C VAL A 331 -18.77 8.36 -15.48
N HIS A 332 -18.67 9.13 -14.40
CA HIS A 332 -17.87 10.34 -14.40
C HIS A 332 -16.37 10.02 -14.58
N CYS A 333 -15.75 10.71 -15.53
CA CYS A 333 -14.34 10.57 -15.89
C CYS A 333 -13.70 11.95 -15.79
N LYS A 334 -12.84 12.17 -14.79
CA LYS A 334 -12.33 13.51 -14.47
C LYS A 334 -10.88 13.46 -13.98
N ASP A 335 -10.20 14.60 -14.03
CA ASP A 335 -8.95 14.78 -13.31
C ASP A 335 -9.18 14.88 -11.78
N ILE A 336 -8.07 14.81 -11.02
CA ILE A 336 -8.07 14.91 -9.56
C ILE A 336 -8.80 16.18 -9.08
N ARG A 337 -8.47 17.35 -9.64
CA ARG A 337 -8.99 18.65 -9.17
C ARG A 337 -10.50 18.72 -9.36
N SER A 338 -10.98 18.32 -10.52
CA SER A 338 -12.39 18.29 -10.89
C SER A 338 -13.21 17.35 -10.00
N TRP A 339 -12.62 16.21 -9.58
CA TRP A 339 -13.22 15.35 -8.56
C TRP A 339 -13.27 16.03 -7.20
N MET A 340 -12.19 16.67 -6.77
CA MET A 340 -12.17 17.35 -5.46
C MET A 340 -13.21 18.48 -5.40
N GLU A 341 -13.35 19.25 -6.48
CA GLU A 341 -14.37 20.29 -6.61
C GLU A 341 -15.79 19.72 -6.57
N GLN A 342 -16.06 18.59 -7.24
CA GLN A 342 -17.37 17.91 -7.19
C GLN A 342 -17.71 17.42 -5.78
N ILE A 343 -16.77 16.73 -5.10
CA ILE A 343 -16.98 16.21 -3.75
C ILE A 343 -17.30 17.37 -2.80
N ARG A 344 -16.54 18.47 -2.88
CA ARG A 344 -16.74 19.68 -2.07
C ARG A 344 -18.06 20.40 -2.38
N ALA A 345 -18.51 20.40 -3.63
CA ALA A 345 -19.77 21.04 -4.02
C ALA A 345 -21.01 20.25 -3.59
N ARG A 346 -20.89 18.95 -3.34
CA ARG A 346 -22.01 18.10 -2.93
C ARG A 346 -22.48 18.47 -1.52
N PRO A 347 -23.79 18.67 -1.29
CA PRO A 347 -24.30 18.99 0.05
C PRO A 347 -24.15 17.78 0.99
N PRO A 348 -23.98 18.02 2.31
CA PRO A 348 -24.04 16.97 3.31
C PRO A 348 -25.36 16.19 3.28
N ILE A 349 -25.27 14.88 3.41
CA ILE A 349 -26.38 13.94 3.55
C ILE A 349 -26.63 13.76 5.04
N ALA A 350 -27.79 14.21 5.53
CA ALA A 350 -28.10 14.26 6.97
C ALA A 350 -28.02 12.89 7.64
N GLU A 351 -28.34 11.84 6.89
CA GLU A 351 -28.32 10.44 7.33
C GLU A 351 -26.89 9.91 7.53
N LEU A 352 -25.90 10.44 6.80
CA LEU A 352 -24.49 10.04 6.89
C LEU A 352 -23.77 10.68 8.08
N SER A 353 -24.29 10.44 9.28
CA SER A 353 -23.62 10.80 10.53
C SER A 353 -22.25 10.13 10.66
N PHE A 354 -21.33 10.71 11.44
CA PHE A 354 -20.01 10.13 11.66
C PHE A 354 -20.06 8.69 12.21
N SER A 355 -21.02 8.38 13.08
CA SER A 355 -21.22 7.00 13.57
C SER A 355 -21.57 6.04 12.44
N LEU A 356 -22.43 6.45 11.50
CA LEU A 356 -22.77 5.65 10.35
C LEU A 356 -21.59 5.52 9.38
N GLN A 357 -20.81 6.59 9.18
CA GLN A 357 -19.57 6.55 8.39
C GLN A 357 -18.58 5.51 8.91
N LEU A 358 -18.37 5.44 10.23
CA LEU A 358 -17.54 4.40 10.86
C LEU A 358 -18.11 2.99 10.66
N GLN A 359 -19.43 2.83 10.76
CA GLN A 359 -20.07 1.53 10.51
C GLN A 359 -19.94 1.09 9.06
N ILE A 360 -20.03 2.02 8.10
CA ILE A 360 -19.80 1.79 6.68
C ILE A 360 -18.35 1.35 6.45
N ALA A 361 -17.38 2.09 7.00
CA ALA A 361 -15.97 1.76 6.90
C ALA A 361 -15.67 0.36 7.47
N GLN A 362 -16.21 0.04 8.65
CA GLN A 362 -16.06 -1.29 9.24
C GLN A 362 -16.68 -2.38 8.36
N ALA A 363 -17.87 -2.15 7.79
CA ALA A 363 -18.53 -3.14 6.95
C ALA A 363 -17.71 -3.49 5.70
N LEU A 364 -17.08 -2.48 5.12
CA LEU A 364 -16.17 -2.61 3.98
C LEU A 364 -14.89 -3.37 4.36
N LEU A 365 -14.27 -3.02 5.49
CA LEU A 365 -13.06 -3.69 5.99
C LEU A 365 -13.33 -5.15 6.39
N ASP A 366 -14.41 -5.42 7.12
CA ASP A 366 -14.85 -6.78 7.48
C ASP A 366 -15.06 -7.65 6.23
N HIS A 367 -15.63 -7.06 5.18
CA HIS A 367 -15.84 -7.76 3.92
C HIS A 367 -14.52 -8.10 3.23
N ALA A 368 -13.60 -7.14 3.14
CA ALA A 368 -12.27 -7.38 2.59
C ALA A 368 -11.50 -8.43 3.39
N ALA A 369 -11.60 -8.41 4.72
CA ALA A 369 -11.00 -9.40 5.60
C ALA A 369 -11.56 -10.81 5.35
N ARG A 370 -12.85 -10.95 5.04
CA ARG A 370 -13.46 -12.24 4.65
C ARG A 370 -13.03 -12.73 3.26
N LEU A 371 -12.68 -11.82 2.35
CA LEU A 371 -12.26 -12.17 0.99
C LEU A 371 -10.80 -12.61 0.92
N GLY A 372 -9.95 -12.02 1.76
CA GLY A 372 -8.61 -12.53 1.98
C GLY A 372 -8.71 -13.80 2.83
N ASP A 373 -8.51 -14.98 2.24
CA ASP A 373 -8.14 -16.20 2.98
C ASP A 373 -6.75 -15.96 3.62
N PHE A 374 -6.69 -15.10 4.62
CA PHE A 374 -5.56 -15.04 5.53
C PHE A 374 -5.77 -16.21 6.51
N PRO A 375 -4.85 -17.19 6.59
CA PRO A 375 -4.96 -18.24 7.59
C PRO A 375 -5.12 -17.60 8.98
N ASP A 376 -5.99 -18.17 9.82
CA ASP A 376 -6.53 -17.69 11.12
C ASP A 376 -5.53 -17.12 12.16
N GLY A 377 -4.24 -16.94 11.84
CA GLY A 377 -3.22 -16.33 12.69
C GLY A 377 -2.59 -15.04 12.15
N MET A 378 -3.11 -14.44 11.07
CA MET A 378 -2.61 -13.15 10.52
C MET A 378 -3.53 -11.96 10.84
N LEU A 379 -4.60 -12.20 11.61
CA LEU A 379 -5.57 -11.20 12.09
C LEU A 379 -5.13 -10.47 13.37
N ASP A 380 -3.89 -10.68 13.83
CA ASP A 380 -3.34 -9.98 14.98
C ASP A 380 -2.84 -8.58 14.57
N ALA A 381 -3.76 -7.62 14.63
CA ALA A 381 -3.56 -6.18 14.87
C ALA A 381 -2.74 -5.29 13.88
N GLU A 382 -1.92 -5.83 12.97
CA GLU A 382 -1.10 -5.00 12.07
C GLU A 382 -1.78 -4.70 10.71
N LEU A 383 -2.68 -5.57 10.23
CA LEU A 383 -3.32 -5.38 8.92
C LEU A 383 -4.54 -4.43 8.93
N GLU A 384 -5.04 -4.05 10.11
CA GLU A 384 -6.25 -3.22 10.25
C GLU A 384 -5.98 -1.70 10.35
N LEU A 385 -4.76 -1.28 10.67
CA LEU A 385 -4.43 0.14 10.76
C LEU A 385 -3.92 0.75 9.46
N ASP A 386 -3.23 -0.04 8.65
CA ASP A 386 -2.63 0.41 7.39
C ASP A 386 -3.71 0.92 6.42
N LYS A 387 -4.84 0.22 6.27
CA LYS A 387 -5.88 0.60 5.29
C LYS A 387 -6.73 1.80 5.69
N LEU A 388 -6.55 2.35 6.88
CA LEU A 388 -7.38 3.40 7.45
C LEU A 388 -6.57 4.70 7.53
N VAL A 389 -6.63 5.48 6.47
CA VAL A 389 -6.06 6.82 6.47
C VAL A 389 -7.11 7.75 7.07
N LYS A 390 -6.95 8.09 8.36
CA LYS A 390 -7.65 9.24 8.95
C LYS A 390 -6.92 10.50 8.52
N VAL A 391 -7.53 11.32 7.66
CA VAL A 391 -7.01 12.67 7.44
C VAL A 391 -7.59 13.60 8.52
N GLU A 392 -6.93 13.64 9.67
CA GLU A 392 -7.05 14.84 10.52
C GLU A 392 -6.19 15.90 9.85
N LEU A 393 -6.81 16.73 9.03
CA LEU A 393 -6.05 17.68 8.25
C LEU A 393 -5.45 18.76 9.15
N ASN A 394 -4.12 18.81 9.07
CA ASN A 394 -3.20 19.74 9.69
C ASN A 394 -3.74 21.17 9.77
N ARG A 395 -4.45 21.47 10.86
CA ARG A 395 -4.39 22.79 11.50
C ARG A 395 -3.24 22.90 12.50
N LEU A 396 -2.38 21.87 12.56
CA LEU A 396 -1.20 21.78 13.42
C LEU A 396 0.03 21.38 12.60
N THR A 397 0.39 22.24 11.65
CA THR A 397 1.78 22.36 11.21
C THR A 397 2.69 22.26 12.45
N HIS A 398 3.55 21.25 12.46
CA HIS A 398 4.30 20.74 13.62
C HIS A 398 5.09 21.77 14.47
N SER A 399 5.31 23.00 13.99
CA SER A 399 5.91 24.05 14.81
C SER A 399 4.95 24.55 15.89
N ASP A 400 3.70 24.83 15.53
CA ASP A 400 2.83 25.64 16.39
C ASP A 400 2.26 24.87 17.61
N TYR A 401 2.13 23.54 17.51
CA TYR A 401 1.74 22.70 18.66
C TYR A 401 2.93 22.35 19.54
N PHE A 402 4.11 22.10 18.96
CA PHE A 402 5.31 21.83 19.74
C PHE A 402 5.76 23.11 20.47
N ASP A 403 5.73 24.26 19.79
CA ASP A 403 6.03 25.57 20.36
C ASP A 403 4.97 25.97 21.39
N ARG A 404 3.67 25.70 21.18
CA ARG A 404 2.62 25.94 22.19
C ARG A 404 2.64 24.95 23.34
N ALA A 405 2.95 23.67 23.09
CA ALA A 405 3.11 22.67 24.14
C ALA A 405 4.37 22.97 24.97
N GLN A 406 5.49 23.35 24.34
CA GLN A 406 6.66 23.87 25.05
C GLN A 406 6.34 25.17 25.78
N HIS A 407 5.59 26.10 25.17
CA HIS A 407 5.17 27.32 25.87
C HIS A 407 4.27 27.02 27.06
N HIS A 408 3.36 26.04 26.96
CA HIS A 408 2.48 25.63 28.05
C HIS A 408 3.24 24.87 29.13
N LEU A 409 4.17 23.98 28.76
CA LEU A 409 5.05 23.29 29.69
C LEU A 409 5.99 24.28 30.40
N GLN A 410 6.52 25.28 29.68
CA GLN A 410 7.33 26.35 30.24
C GLN A 410 6.49 27.25 31.16
N ALA A 411 5.28 27.63 30.75
CA ALA A 411 4.37 28.42 31.58
C ALA A 411 3.95 27.66 32.85
N LEU A 412 3.74 26.34 32.76
CA LEU A 412 3.45 25.48 33.91
C LEU A 412 4.68 25.34 34.83
N SER A 413 5.88 25.22 34.26
CA SER A 413 7.14 25.22 35.01
C SER A 413 7.37 26.53 35.75
N ASP A 414 7.16 27.67 35.07
CA ASP A 414 7.27 29.01 35.65
C ASP A 414 6.24 29.25 36.75
N LEU A 415 5.00 28.75 36.56
CA LEU A 415 3.94 28.80 37.56
C LEU A 415 4.32 27.96 38.79
N ARG A 416 4.83 26.73 38.61
CA ARG A 416 5.34 25.88 39.71
C ARG A 416 6.46 26.58 40.47
N ALA A 417 7.41 27.20 39.78
CA ALA A 417 8.51 27.95 40.39
C ALA A 417 8.01 29.19 41.15
N ARG A 418 6.96 29.85 40.67
CA ARG A 418 6.33 31.00 41.36
C ARG A 418 5.59 30.56 42.63
N ILE A 419 4.84 29.47 42.57
CA ILE A 419 4.15 28.88 43.73
C ILE A 419 5.18 28.48 44.80
N ALA A 420 6.28 27.82 44.41
CA ALA A 420 7.35 27.44 45.33
C ALA A 420 8.01 28.65 46.02
N ARG A 421 8.24 29.74 45.29
CA ARG A 421 8.80 30.99 45.85
C ARG A 421 7.87 31.65 46.87
N GLU A 422 6.57 31.74 46.57
CA GLU A 422 5.59 32.30 47.51
C GLU A 422 5.43 31.42 48.76
N ARG A 423 5.47 30.09 48.60
CA ARG A 423 5.50 29.16 49.75
C ARG A 423 6.71 29.43 50.66
N ASN A 424 7.92 29.48 50.11
CA ASN A 424 9.13 29.77 50.88
C ASN A 424 9.09 31.16 51.54
N ARG A 425 8.44 32.14 50.90
CA ARG A 425 8.24 33.48 51.48
C ARG A 425 7.29 33.42 52.67
N LEU A 426 6.16 32.73 52.55
CA LEU A 426 5.18 32.56 53.62
C LEU A 426 5.74 31.75 54.79
N GLU A 427 6.59 30.75 54.53
CA GLU A 427 7.28 29.99 55.57
C GLU A 427 8.28 30.84 56.38
N LYS A 428 8.88 31.89 55.79
CA LYS A 428 9.74 32.85 56.50
C LYS A 428 8.97 33.83 57.42
N PHE A 429 7.66 33.93 57.27
CA PHE A 429 6.80 34.75 58.14
C PHE A 429 6.13 33.93 59.26
N LYS A 430 6.38 32.62 59.29
CA LYS A 430 6.14 31.77 60.47
C LYS A 430 7.40 31.76 61.31
#